data_AF-A0A7N2L2G8-F1
#
_entry.id   AF-A0A7N2L2G8-F1
#
_cell.length_a   1.000
_cell.length_b   1.000
_cell.length_c   1.000
_cell.angle_alpha   90.00
_cell.angle_beta   90.00
_cell.angle_gamma   90.00
#
_symmetry.space_group_name_H-M   'P 1'
#
loop_
_entity.id
_entity.type
_entity.pdbx_description
1 polymer ?
#
loop_
_entity_poly.entity_id
_entity_poly.type
_entity_poly.pdbx_seq_one_letter_code
_entity_poly.pdbx_strand_id
1 'polypeptide(L)'
;MVNFLATMVTTTRLVATQRYAAVVNGTGNTTVYTFGECMKDLFQTDCNLCFARCKTLVQMCNPFSRGRHGGRLFLDECYVRYDDYYFFNETLDMQDTTVCEPQDFVGNHTVFAANVKELVRNLSVEAPKNDNFFVGFVNNGNITIYGLVQCWESVSGSAWPRLSLTLVHVIQSVNVY
;
A
#
# COMPACT_ATOMS: atom_id res chain seq x y z
N MET A 1 4.02 0.62 24.73
CA MET A 1 3.04 1.71 24.46
C MET A 1 3.70 3.06 24.18
N VAL A 2 4.58 3.59 25.06
CA VAL A 2 5.23 4.90 24.83
C VAL A 2 6.01 4.96 23.52
N ASN A 3 6.84 3.95 23.24
CA ASN A 3 7.65 3.93 22.01
C ASN A 3 6.79 3.90 20.75
N PHE A 4 5.71 3.11 20.74
CA PHE A 4 4.74 3.05 19.65
C PHE A 4 4.04 4.40 19.40
N LEU A 5 3.56 5.07 20.46
CA LEU A 5 2.92 6.38 20.29
C LEU A 5 3.90 7.39 19.69
N ALA A 6 5.15 7.37 20.16
CA ALA A 6 6.21 8.22 19.63
C ALA A 6 6.56 7.91 18.16
N THR A 7 6.64 6.64 17.75
CA THR A 7 6.87 6.29 16.34
C THR A 7 5.71 6.74 15.47
N MET A 8 4.46 6.51 15.89
CA MET A 8 3.27 6.92 15.13
C MET A 8 3.18 8.45 14.95
N VAL A 9 3.49 9.22 16.00
CA VAL A 9 3.55 10.69 15.92
C VAL A 9 4.62 11.14 14.94
N THR A 10 5.83 10.58 15.05
CA THR A 10 6.96 10.93 14.18
C THR A 10 6.70 10.55 12.73
N THR A 11 6.18 9.34 12.50
CA THR A 11 5.81 8.83 11.16
C THR A 11 4.80 9.76 10.50
N THR A 12 3.75 10.15 11.22
CA THR A 12 2.72 11.05 10.65
C THR A 12 3.30 12.40 10.24
N ARG A 13 4.18 12.98 11.07
CA ARG A 13 4.81 14.26 10.77
C ARG A 13 5.70 14.16 9.53
N LEU A 14 6.49 13.08 9.41
CA LEU A 14 7.37 12.87 8.28
C LEU A 14 6.58 12.62 7.00
N VAL A 15 5.57 11.73 7.03
CA VAL A 15 4.69 11.47 5.89
C VAL A 15 3.97 12.73 5.40
N ALA A 16 3.55 13.62 6.31
CA ALA A 16 2.94 14.90 5.95
C ALA A 16 3.85 15.83 5.11
N THR A 17 5.16 15.58 5.12
CA THR A 17 6.18 16.37 4.39
C THR A 17 6.90 15.60 3.29
N GLN A 18 7.00 14.27 3.43
CA GLN A 18 7.84 13.39 2.61
C GLN A 18 7.04 12.29 1.90
N ARG A 19 5.71 12.23 2.11
CA ARG A 19 4.79 11.17 1.62
C ARG A 19 5.04 9.76 2.14
N TYR A 20 6.22 9.46 2.67
CA TYR A 20 6.53 8.22 3.37
C TYR A 20 7.48 8.45 4.55
N ALA A 21 7.58 7.47 5.45
CA ALA A 21 8.57 7.47 6.52
C ALA A 21 8.81 6.06 7.07
N ALA A 22 10.07 5.75 7.36
CA ALA A 22 10.49 4.61 8.17
C ALA A 22 11.07 5.14 9.49
N VAL A 23 10.46 4.77 10.62
CA VAL A 23 10.80 5.28 11.94
C VAL A 23 11.05 4.11 12.90
N VAL A 24 12.12 4.22 13.68
CA VAL A 24 12.46 3.28 14.75
C VAL A 24 12.54 4.05 16.06
N ASN A 25 11.96 3.50 17.12
CA ASN A 25 12.09 4.08 18.46
C ASN A 25 12.12 3.01 19.55
N GLY A 26 12.83 3.28 20.64
CA GLY A 26 13.04 2.34 21.74
C GLY A 26 14.31 1.50 21.59
N THR A 27 14.52 0.58 22.55
CA THR A 27 15.69 -0.29 22.62
C THR A 27 15.31 -1.69 23.12
N GLY A 28 16.05 -2.71 22.67
CA GLY A 28 15.82 -4.11 23.06
C GLY A 28 14.38 -4.55 22.77
N ASN A 29 13.74 -5.20 23.74
CA ASN A 29 12.37 -5.72 23.63
C ASN A 29 11.28 -4.64 23.60
N THR A 30 11.66 -3.36 23.65
CA THR A 30 10.72 -2.23 23.54
C THR A 30 10.86 -1.47 22.23
N THR A 31 11.72 -1.95 21.33
CA THR A 31 11.93 -1.36 20.00
C THR A 31 10.65 -1.51 19.18
N VAL A 32 10.26 -0.43 18.50
CA VAL A 32 9.13 -0.41 17.57
C VAL A 32 9.63 0.10 16.24
N TYR A 33 9.35 -0.65 15.19
CA TYR A 33 9.56 -0.29 13.80
C TYR A 33 8.23 0.17 13.24
N THR A 34 8.20 1.29 12.53
CA THR A 34 6.98 1.83 11.93
C THR A 34 7.28 2.34 10.54
N PHE A 35 6.49 1.91 9.58
CA PHE A 35 6.48 2.40 8.21
C PHE A 35 5.12 3.00 7.92
N GLY A 36 5.13 4.15 7.27
CA GLY A 36 3.92 4.77 6.76
C GLY A 36 4.18 5.34 5.38
N GLU A 37 3.24 5.18 4.48
CA GLU A 37 3.30 5.72 3.13
C GLU A 37 1.92 6.13 2.63
N CYS A 38 1.84 7.25 1.93
CA CYS A 38 0.64 7.69 1.22
C CYS A 38 0.66 7.23 -0.22
N MET A 39 -0.53 6.99 -0.78
CA MET A 39 -0.63 6.76 -2.22
C MET A 39 -0.20 8.02 -2.99
N LYS A 40 0.58 7.84 -4.07
CA LYS A 40 1.23 8.95 -4.80
C LYS A 40 0.26 9.78 -5.65
N ASP A 41 -0.91 9.25 -5.98
CA ASP A 41 -1.99 9.96 -6.71
C ASP A 41 -2.79 10.94 -5.84
N LEU A 42 -2.59 10.94 -4.52
CA LEU A 42 -3.40 11.74 -3.61
C LEU A 42 -2.86 13.12 -3.33
N PHE A 43 -3.78 14.04 -3.00
CA PHE A 43 -3.41 15.32 -2.42
C PHE A 43 -2.88 15.14 -0.99
N GLN A 44 -2.03 16.07 -0.55
CA GLN A 44 -1.44 16.03 0.79
C GLN A 44 -2.52 16.07 1.88
N THR A 45 -3.64 16.74 1.64
CA THR A 45 -4.80 16.80 2.55
C THR A 45 -5.40 15.43 2.80
N ASP A 46 -5.61 14.63 1.75
CA ASP A 46 -6.23 13.30 1.85
C ASP A 46 -5.29 12.32 2.55
N CYS A 47 -4.00 12.39 2.20
CA CYS A 47 -2.92 11.70 2.89
C CYS A 47 -2.92 12.00 4.41
N ASN A 48 -3.01 13.28 4.80
CA ASN A 48 -3.03 13.67 6.21
C ASN A 48 -4.28 13.16 6.95
N LEU A 49 -5.45 13.22 6.30
CA LEU A 49 -6.70 12.69 6.85
C LEU A 49 -6.64 11.18 7.03
N CYS A 50 -6.05 10.47 6.06
CA CYS A 50 -5.86 9.03 6.14
C CYS A 50 -5.00 8.63 7.35
N PHE A 51 -3.87 9.32 7.58
CA PHE A 51 -3.04 9.04 8.75
C PHE A 51 -3.73 9.37 10.08
N ALA A 52 -4.57 10.41 10.12
CA ALA A 52 -5.41 10.68 11.30
C ALA A 52 -6.44 9.56 11.55
N ARG A 53 -7.04 9.03 10.48
CA ARG A 53 -7.94 7.87 10.54
C ARG A 53 -7.21 6.62 11.00
N CYS A 54 -6.02 6.32 10.45
CA CYS A 54 -5.18 5.20 10.87
C CYS A 54 -4.88 5.22 12.37
N LYS A 55 -4.51 6.38 12.93
CA LYS A 55 -4.28 6.51 14.37
C LYS A 55 -5.52 6.15 15.19
N THR A 56 -6.67 6.67 14.80
CA THR A 56 -7.95 6.40 15.47
C THR A 56 -8.27 4.89 15.42
N LEU A 57 -8.15 4.27 14.25
CA LEU A 57 -8.41 2.84 14.06
C LEU A 57 -7.48 1.97 14.90
N VAL A 58 -6.16 2.25 14.91
CA VAL A 58 -5.21 1.48 15.72
C VAL A 58 -5.53 1.61 17.21
N GLN A 59 -5.88 2.81 17.68
CA GLN A 59 -6.28 3.03 19.07
C GLN A 59 -7.56 2.25 19.42
N MET A 60 -8.56 2.24 18.53
CA MET A 60 -9.81 1.48 18.74
C MET A 60 -9.58 -0.03 18.81
N CYS A 61 -8.62 -0.58 18.07
CA CYS A 61 -8.27 -2.00 18.14
C CYS A 61 -7.62 -2.41 19.47
N ASN A 62 -7.19 -1.42 20.28
CA ASN A 62 -6.52 -1.59 21.57
C ASN A 62 -5.46 -2.72 21.57
N PRO A 63 -4.46 -2.67 20.66
CA PRO A 63 -3.55 -3.77 20.42
C PRO A 63 -2.75 -4.15 21.68
N PHE A 64 -2.37 -3.17 22.50
CA PHE A 64 -1.58 -3.41 23.71
C PHE A 64 -2.32 -4.23 24.77
N SER A 65 -3.60 -3.95 25.02
CA SER A 65 -4.39 -4.78 25.95
C SER A 65 -4.64 -6.19 25.42
N ARG A 66 -4.50 -6.39 24.10
CA ARG A 66 -4.62 -7.70 23.44
C ARG A 66 -3.28 -8.40 23.26
N GLY A 67 -2.19 -7.85 23.79
CA GLY A 67 -0.84 -8.40 23.60
C GLY A 67 -0.38 -8.43 22.13
N ARG A 68 -0.89 -7.52 21.29
CA ARG A 68 -0.48 -7.40 19.89
C ARG A 68 0.64 -6.37 19.78
N HIS A 69 1.77 -6.80 19.25
CA HIS A 69 2.98 -6.00 19.11
C HIS A 69 3.20 -5.45 17.70
N GLY A 70 2.50 -6.02 16.71
CA GLY A 70 2.47 -5.54 15.33
C GLY A 70 1.05 -5.33 14.79
N GLY A 71 0.97 -4.60 13.69
CA GLY A 71 -0.28 -4.30 13.01
C GLY A 71 -0.06 -3.63 11.65
N ARG A 72 -1.03 -3.83 10.76
CA ARG A 72 -1.05 -3.27 9.41
C ARG A 72 -2.42 -2.69 9.11
N LEU A 73 -2.41 -1.55 8.44
CA LEU A 73 -3.60 -0.87 7.96
C LEU A 73 -3.36 -0.55 6.50
N PHE A 74 -4.18 -1.18 5.65
CA PHE A 74 -4.32 -0.84 4.25
C PHE A 74 -5.61 -0.04 4.12
N LEU A 75 -5.47 1.26 3.89
CA LEU A 75 -6.56 2.13 3.47
C LEU A 75 -6.34 2.53 2.02
N ASP A 76 -7.41 2.91 1.34
CA ASP A 76 -7.34 3.34 -0.07
C ASP A 76 -6.32 4.47 -0.26
N GLU A 77 -6.14 5.30 0.77
CA GLU A 77 -5.28 6.49 0.70
C GLU A 77 -3.89 6.34 1.32
N CYS A 78 -3.70 5.39 2.23
CA CYS A 78 -2.43 5.22 2.91
C CYS A 78 -2.23 3.82 3.50
N TYR A 79 -0.96 3.49 3.65
CA TYR A 79 -0.49 2.27 4.28
C TYR A 79 0.26 2.60 5.55
N VAL A 80 -0.02 1.86 6.63
CA VAL A 80 0.73 1.92 7.88
C VAL A 80 1.02 0.52 8.37
N ARG A 81 2.29 0.26 8.70
CA ARG A 81 2.73 -0.95 9.37
C ARG A 81 3.57 -0.60 10.58
N TYR A 82 3.34 -1.30 11.68
CA TYR A 82 4.24 -1.27 12.82
C TYR A 82 4.48 -2.69 13.32
N ASP A 83 5.66 -2.92 13.89
CA ASP A 83 6.05 -4.23 14.43
C ASP A 83 7.16 -4.08 15.48
N ASP A 84 7.41 -5.15 16.23
CA ASP A 84 8.50 -5.23 17.21
C ASP A 84 9.81 -5.82 16.63
N TYR A 85 9.79 -6.16 15.34
CA TYR A 85 10.95 -6.64 14.60
C TYR A 85 11.20 -5.82 13.31
N TYR A 86 12.42 -5.91 12.79
CA TYR A 86 12.83 -5.18 11.60
C TYR A 86 12.22 -5.79 10.33
N PHE A 87 11.23 -5.10 9.74
CA PHE A 87 10.51 -5.57 8.54
C PHE A 87 10.77 -4.75 7.28
N PHE A 88 11.58 -3.69 7.32
CA PHE A 88 11.69 -2.74 6.19
C PHE A 88 12.21 -3.38 4.89
N ASN A 89 12.90 -4.53 4.97
CA ASN A 89 13.39 -5.26 3.79
C ASN A 89 12.47 -6.41 3.34
N GLU A 90 11.30 -6.57 3.97
CA GLU A 90 10.35 -7.59 3.57
C GLU A 90 9.56 -7.16 2.35
N THR A 91 9.42 -8.06 1.37
CA THR A 91 8.78 -7.78 0.08
C THR A 91 7.42 -8.46 -0.05
N LEU A 92 7.23 -9.56 0.68
CA LEU A 92 6.04 -10.38 0.68
C LEU A 92 5.81 -10.86 2.10
N ASP A 93 4.56 -10.90 2.52
CA ASP A 93 4.16 -11.52 3.77
C ASP A 93 2.89 -12.34 3.61
N MET A 94 2.68 -13.29 4.53
CA MET A 94 1.48 -14.12 4.59
C MET A 94 0.19 -13.31 4.82
N GLN A 95 0.29 -12.05 5.23
CA GLN A 95 -0.85 -11.14 5.40
C GLN A 95 -1.18 -10.34 4.14
N ASP A 96 -0.42 -10.49 3.04
CA ASP A 96 -0.77 -9.85 1.77
C ASP A 96 -2.04 -10.50 1.20
N THR A 97 -3.04 -9.68 0.88
CA THR A 97 -4.35 -10.16 0.44
C THR A 97 -4.67 -9.69 -0.97
N THR A 98 -5.41 -10.52 -1.70
CA THR A 98 -6.08 -10.10 -2.93
C THR A 98 -7.54 -9.86 -2.61
N VAL A 99 -8.02 -8.66 -2.92
CA VAL A 99 -9.44 -8.30 -2.80
C VAL A 99 -10.04 -8.34 -4.19
N CYS A 100 -11.02 -9.22 -4.39
CA CYS A 100 -11.76 -9.32 -5.64
C CYS A 100 -13.15 -8.71 -5.46
N GLU A 101 -13.67 -8.07 -6.51
CA GLU A 101 -15.08 -7.71 -6.56
C GLU A 101 -15.97 -8.97 -6.45
N PRO A 102 -17.11 -8.92 -5.72
CA PRO A 102 -18.03 -10.06 -5.64
C PRO A 102 -18.68 -10.41 -6.96
N GLN A 103 -18.66 -9.49 -7.92
CA GLN A 103 -19.35 -9.59 -9.20
C GLN A 103 -18.33 -9.87 -10.30
N ASP A 104 -18.59 -10.93 -11.07
CA ASP A 104 -17.80 -11.23 -12.25
C ASP A 104 -18.07 -10.21 -13.36
N PHE A 105 -17.04 -9.97 -14.18
CA PHE A 105 -17.15 -9.13 -15.36
C PHE A 105 -18.17 -9.69 -16.35
N VAL A 106 -19.18 -8.89 -16.69
CA VAL A 106 -20.19 -9.25 -17.71
C VAL A 106 -19.73 -8.74 -19.07
N GLY A 107 -19.17 -9.64 -19.89
CA GLY A 107 -18.73 -9.29 -21.24
C GLY A 107 -17.83 -10.36 -21.88
N ASN A 108 -16.98 -9.94 -22.82
CA ASN A 108 -16.03 -10.84 -23.45
C ASN A 108 -14.84 -11.14 -22.52
N HIS A 109 -14.91 -12.26 -21.80
CA HIS A 109 -13.88 -12.68 -20.85
C HIS A 109 -12.50 -12.90 -21.49
N THR A 110 -12.43 -13.32 -22.76
CA THR A 110 -11.16 -13.54 -23.44
C THR A 110 -10.43 -12.23 -23.70
N VAL A 111 -11.16 -11.22 -24.18
CA VAL A 111 -10.62 -9.87 -24.40
C VAL A 111 -10.29 -9.22 -23.05
N PHE A 112 -11.16 -9.36 -22.05
CA PHE A 112 -10.90 -8.85 -20.70
C PHE A 112 -9.60 -9.43 -20.12
N ALA A 113 -9.44 -10.76 -20.12
CA ALA A 113 -8.24 -11.40 -19.60
C ALA A 113 -6.97 -11.02 -20.37
N ALA A 114 -7.06 -10.81 -21.69
CA ALA A 114 -5.94 -10.31 -22.49
C ALA A 114 -5.56 -8.87 -22.10
N ASN A 115 -6.56 -7.98 -21.99
CA ASN A 115 -6.36 -6.58 -21.60
C ASN A 115 -5.78 -6.47 -20.18
N VAL A 116 -6.23 -7.30 -19.22
CA VAL A 116 -5.66 -7.33 -17.86
C VAL A 116 -4.18 -7.73 -17.89
N LYS A 117 -3.83 -8.79 -18.63
CA LYS A 117 -2.43 -9.24 -18.76
C LYS A 117 -1.53 -8.17 -19.36
N GLU A 118 -2.03 -7.48 -20.40
CA GLU A 118 -1.31 -6.38 -21.02
C GLU A 118 -1.12 -5.20 -20.06
N LEU A 119 -2.20 -4.79 -19.38
CA LEU A 119 -2.17 -3.72 -18.41
C LEU A 119 -1.16 -4.02 -17.29
N VAL A 120 -1.25 -5.19 -16.66
CA VAL A 120 -0.32 -5.60 -15.57
C VAL A 120 1.13 -5.61 -16.04
N ARG A 121 1.40 -6.05 -17.27
CA ARG A 121 2.75 -5.98 -17.86
C ARG A 121 3.21 -4.53 -18.01
N ASN A 122 2.38 -3.65 -18.53
CA ASN A 122 2.71 -2.23 -18.71
C ASN A 122 2.97 -1.55 -17.37
N LEU A 123 2.09 -1.77 -16.38
CA LEU A 123 2.26 -1.27 -15.02
C LEU A 123 3.60 -1.72 -14.41
N SER A 124 3.93 -3.00 -14.54
CA SER A 124 5.17 -3.58 -13.98
C SER A 124 6.44 -3.01 -14.60
N VAL A 125 6.39 -2.58 -15.87
CA VAL A 125 7.53 -2.03 -16.61
C VAL A 125 7.66 -0.51 -16.39
N GLU A 126 6.56 0.20 -16.25
CA GLU A 126 6.55 1.67 -16.17
C GLU A 126 6.69 2.20 -14.74
N ALA A 127 6.15 1.51 -13.72
CA ALA A 127 6.31 1.94 -12.33
C ALA A 127 7.77 2.13 -11.88
N PRO A 128 8.72 1.22 -12.16
CA PRO A 128 10.13 1.44 -11.82
C PRO A 128 10.75 2.69 -12.44
N LYS A 129 10.25 3.13 -13.60
CA LYS A 129 10.76 4.29 -14.31
C LYS A 129 10.16 5.60 -13.81
N ASN A 130 9.00 5.52 -13.15
CA ASN A 130 8.19 6.66 -12.76
C ASN A 130 8.11 6.77 -11.24
N ASP A 131 9.27 6.75 -10.57
CA ASP A 131 9.34 6.87 -9.11
C ASP A 131 8.46 5.83 -8.42
N ASN A 132 8.59 4.56 -8.79
CA ASN A 132 7.89 3.43 -8.16
C ASN A 132 6.36 3.47 -8.25
N PHE A 133 5.81 4.32 -9.12
CA PHE A 133 4.37 4.55 -9.23
C PHE A 133 3.95 4.71 -10.69
N PHE A 134 2.82 4.12 -11.08
CA PHE A 134 2.28 4.33 -12.42
C PHE A 134 0.78 4.09 -12.48
N VAL A 135 0.10 4.89 -13.30
CA VAL A 135 -1.33 4.74 -13.63
C VAL A 135 -1.44 4.56 -15.14
N GLY A 136 -2.22 3.57 -15.55
CA GLY A 136 -2.39 3.27 -16.96
C GLY A 136 -3.75 2.67 -17.27
N PHE A 137 -4.01 2.51 -18.56
CA PHE A 137 -5.20 1.86 -19.06
C PHE A 137 -4.91 1.08 -20.34
N VAL A 138 -5.76 0.09 -20.61
CA VAL A 138 -5.82 -0.62 -21.89
C VAL A 138 -7.24 -0.53 -22.40
N ASN A 139 -7.41 -0.11 -23.65
CA ASN A 139 -8.70 -0.05 -24.33
C ASN A 139 -8.64 -0.91 -25.60
N ASN A 140 -9.37 -2.02 -25.58
CA ASN A 140 -9.47 -2.92 -26.73
C ASN A 140 -10.81 -3.66 -26.69
N GLY A 141 -11.41 -3.88 -27.86
CA GLY A 141 -12.67 -4.62 -27.99
C GLY A 141 -13.85 -3.99 -27.24
N ASN A 142 -13.90 -2.65 -27.16
CA ASN A 142 -14.88 -1.89 -26.39
C ASN A 142 -14.83 -2.17 -24.87
N ILE A 143 -13.72 -2.69 -24.37
CA ILE A 143 -13.44 -2.91 -22.95
C ILE A 143 -12.27 -2.00 -22.58
N THR A 144 -12.50 -1.10 -21.63
CA THR A 144 -11.44 -0.28 -21.03
C THR A 144 -11.17 -0.75 -19.62
N ILE A 145 -9.91 -1.00 -19.31
CA ILE A 145 -9.45 -1.42 -17.97
C ILE A 145 -8.43 -0.41 -17.50
N TYR A 146 -8.62 0.08 -16.27
CA TYR A 146 -7.69 0.98 -15.59
C TYR A 146 -6.92 0.21 -14.53
N GLY A 147 -5.73 0.69 -14.20
CA GLY A 147 -4.94 0.12 -13.13
C GLY A 147 -3.89 1.10 -12.62
N LEU A 148 -3.53 0.90 -11.36
CA LEU A 148 -2.52 1.65 -10.66
C LEU A 148 -1.55 0.66 -10.02
N VAL A 149 -0.30 1.05 -9.89
CA VAL A 149 0.69 0.27 -9.14
C VAL A 149 1.56 1.24 -8.35
N GLN A 150 1.87 0.85 -7.12
CA GLN A 150 2.81 1.56 -6.26
C GLN A 150 3.66 0.53 -5.52
N CYS A 151 4.97 0.72 -5.55
CA CYS A 151 5.88 -0.03 -4.70
C CYS A 151 6.22 0.78 -3.45
N TRP A 152 6.33 0.10 -2.31
CA TRP A 152 6.67 0.75 -1.06
C TRP A 152 8.11 1.26 -1.04
N GLU A 153 8.31 2.50 -0.59
CA GLU A 153 9.62 3.16 -0.57
C GLU A 153 10.61 2.51 0.42
N SER A 154 10.11 1.72 1.38
CA SER A 154 10.98 0.94 2.28
C SER A 154 11.71 -0.21 1.58
N VAL A 155 11.19 -0.69 0.44
CA VAL A 155 11.70 -1.89 -0.23
C VAL A 155 12.83 -1.54 -1.19
N SER A 156 14.03 -2.06 -0.91
CA SER A 156 15.23 -1.79 -1.73
C SER A 156 15.16 -2.32 -3.18
N GLY A 157 15.90 -1.65 -4.07
CA GLY A 157 15.96 -1.87 -5.52
C GLY A 157 16.31 -3.28 -6.05
N SER A 158 16.74 -4.22 -5.20
CA SER A 158 17.03 -5.61 -5.62
C SER A 158 15.82 -6.56 -5.54
N ALA A 159 14.71 -6.13 -4.95
CA ALA A 159 13.50 -6.93 -4.80
C ALA A 159 12.57 -6.94 -6.03
N TRP A 160 12.87 -6.12 -7.04
CA TRP A 160 12.00 -5.79 -8.18
C TRP A 160 11.50 -6.98 -9.00
N PRO A 161 12.33 -7.97 -9.41
CA PRO A 161 11.85 -9.07 -10.24
C PRO A 161 10.84 -9.98 -9.51
N ARG A 162 10.77 -9.90 -8.18
CA ARG A 162 9.84 -10.68 -7.34
C ARG A 162 8.54 -9.93 -7.03
N LEU A 163 8.51 -8.61 -7.26
CA LEU A 163 7.38 -7.71 -6.98
C LEU A 163 6.34 -7.64 -8.10
N SER A 164 6.62 -8.26 -9.26
CA SER A 164 5.83 -8.11 -10.50
C SER A 164 4.34 -8.49 -10.40
N LEU A 165 3.83 -8.96 -9.25
CA LEU A 165 2.46 -9.43 -9.11
C LEU A 165 1.73 -9.09 -7.78
N THR A 166 2.37 -8.57 -6.72
CA THR A 166 1.74 -8.60 -5.38
C THR A 166 1.29 -7.25 -4.82
N LEU A 167 1.76 -6.12 -5.34
CA LEU A 167 1.30 -4.77 -4.95
C LEU A 167 0.80 -3.96 -6.14
N VAL A 168 0.16 -4.64 -7.09
CA VAL A 168 -0.70 -3.94 -8.04
C VAL A 168 -2.02 -3.71 -7.32
N HIS A 169 -2.25 -2.49 -6.84
CA HIS A 169 -3.60 -2.01 -6.57
C HIS A 169 -4.30 -1.94 -7.93
N VAL A 170 -4.80 -3.07 -8.43
CA VAL A 170 -5.75 -3.08 -9.54
C VAL A 170 -7.02 -2.47 -8.98
N ILE A 171 -7.07 -1.14 -8.94
CA ILE A 171 -8.30 -0.41 -8.72
C ILE A 171 -9.13 -0.70 -9.98
N GLN A 172 -10.03 -1.67 -9.88
CA GLN A 172 -11.24 -1.63 -10.68
C GLN A 172 -11.99 -0.37 -10.27
N SER A 173 -11.62 0.77 -10.88
CA SER A 173 -12.59 1.84 -11.04
C SER A 173 -13.45 1.42 -12.23
N VAL A 174 -14.33 0.46 -11.99
CA VAL A 174 -15.59 0.38 -12.74
C VAL A 174 -16.45 1.54 -12.22
N ASN A 175 -16.01 2.78 -12.49
CA ASN A 175 -16.94 3.88 -12.48
C ASN A 175 -17.68 3.81 -13.81
N VAL A 176 -18.79 3.07 -13.76
CA VAL A 176 -19.93 3.31 -14.64
C VAL A 176 -20.36 4.75 -14.40
N TYR A 177 -20.28 5.56 -15.45
CA TYR A 177 -21.28 6.60 -15.69
C TYR A 177 -22.13 6.15 -16.87
#